data_AF-A0A195EV83-F1
#
_entry.id   AF-A0A195EV83-F1
#
_cell.length_a   1.000
_cell.length_b   1.000
_cell.length_c   1.000
_cell.angle_alpha   90.00
_cell.angle_beta   90.00
_cell.angle_gamma   90.00
#
_symmetry.space_group_name_H-M   'P 1'
#
loop_
_entity.id
_entity.type
_entity.pdbx_description
1 polymer ?
#
loop_
_entity_poly.entity_id
_entity_poly.type
_entity_poly.pdbx_seq_one_letter_code
_entity_poly.pdbx_strand_id
1 'polypeptide(L)' 'MEVQQPKNFPCSRCGRCYKVKRSLRRHIVVECGKAPKHKCPYCKHQSKYKASITKHITHVHPNLPFPFPND' A
#
# COMPACT_ATOMS: atom_id res chain seq x y z
N MET A 1 31.81 -17.88 8.62
CA MET A 1 31.01 -16.64 8.75
C MET A 1 29.67 -16.87 8.07
N GLU A 2 28.66 -17.31 8.80
CA GLU A 2 27.31 -17.47 8.23
C GLU A 2 26.71 -16.08 8.04
N VAL A 3 26.64 -15.65 6.79
CA VAL A 3 25.97 -14.41 6.40
C VAL A 3 24.50 -14.56 6.78
N GLN A 4 24.10 -14.02 7.94
CA GLN A 4 22.71 -13.84 8.30
C GLN A 4 22.11 -12.79 7.34
N GLN A 5 21.74 -13.26 6.15
CA GLN A 5 20.80 -12.56 5.29
C GLN A 5 19.59 -12.24 6.17
N PRO A 6 19.12 -10.98 6.21
CA PRO A 6 17.90 -10.68 6.93
C PRO A 6 16.84 -11.66 6.43
N LYS A 7 16.23 -12.43 7.34
CA LYS A 7 15.14 -13.36 7.02
C LYS A 7 13.98 -12.55 6.46
N ASN A 8 14.06 -12.28 5.16
CA ASN A 8 13.03 -11.64 4.40
C ASN A 8 11.93 -12.68 4.20
N PHE A 9 10.69 -12.24 4.28
CA PHE A 9 9.49 -13.03 4.07
C PHE A 9 9.00 -12.75 2.64
N PRO A 10 9.35 -13.60 1.65
CA PRO A 10 8.91 -13.42 0.28
C PRO A 10 7.44 -13.80 0.11
N CYS A 11 6.74 -13.09 -0.76
CA CYS A 11 5.42 -13.48 -1.21
C CYS A 11 5.52 -14.46 -2.39
N SER A 12 5.06 -15.69 -2.21
CA SER A 12 5.10 -16.73 -3.25
C SER A 12 4.29 -16.41 -4.50
N ARG A 13 3.38 -15.43 -4.45
CA ARG A 13 2.51 -15.05 -5.58
C ARG A 13 3.09 -13.93 -6.46
N CYS A 14 3.85 -13.00 -5.89
CA CYS A 14 4.36 -11.84 -6.62
C CYS A 14 5.87 -11.58 -6.43
N GLY A 15 6.55 -12.40 -5.64
CA GLY A 15 8.00 -12.30 -5.39
C GLY A 15 8.42 -11.16 -4.45
N ARG A 16 7.51 -10.30 -3.97
CA ARG A 16 7.89 -9.19 -3.07
C ARG A 16 8.39 -9.70 -1.72
N CYS A 17 9.51 -9.15 -1.27
CA CYS A 17 10.15 -9.46 0.00
C CYS A 17 9.78 -8.45 1.10
N TYR A 18 9.47 -8.95 2.29
CA TYR A 18 9.14 -8.12 3.44
C TYR A 18 10.08 -8.42 4.61
N LYS A 19 10.51 -7.38 5.33
CA LYS A 19 11.39 -7.56 6.51
C LYS A 19 10.71 -8.32 7.67
N VAL A 20 9.37 -8.35 7.71
CA VAL A 20 8.60 -8.96 8.79
C VAL A 20 7.38 -9.73 8.28
N LYS A 21 7.06 -10.85 8.94
CA LYS A 21 5.95 -11.76 8.60
C LYS A 21 4.58 -11.07 8.64
N ARG A 22 4.37 -10.12 9.57
CA ARG A 22 3.12 -9.34 9.67
C ARG A 22 2.86 -8.53 8.39
N SER A 23 3.90 -7.89 7.85
CA SER A 23 3.80 -7.12 6.61
C SER A 23 3.53 -8.01 5.41
N LEU A 24 4.19 -9.18 5.33
CA LEU A 24 3.88 -10.17 4.31
C LEU A 24 2.41 -10.64 4.39
N ARG A 25 1.92 -11.00 5.58
CA ARG A 25 0.52 -11.43 5.77
C ARG A 25 -0.45 -10.34 5.34
N ARG A 26 -0.25 -9.09 5.77
CA ARG A 26 -1.06 -7.96 5.32
C ARG A 26 -1.02 -7.86 3.80
N HIS A 27 0.17 -7.89 3.21
CA HIS A 27 0.32 -7.86 1.76
C HIS A 27 -0.50 -8.98 1.08
N ILE A 28 -0.39 -10.24 1.51
CA ILE A 28 -1.14 -11.33 0.90
C ILE A 28 -2.65 -11.08 0.97
N VAL A 29 -3.14 -10.57 2.11
CA VAL A 29 -4.58 -10.39 2.36
C VAL A 29 -5.16 -9.17 1.64
N VAL A 30 -4.47 -8.03 1.61
CA VAL A 30 -5.04 -6.77 1.06
C VAL A 30 -4.39 -6.33 -0.26
N GLU A 31 -3.20 -6.79 -0.58
CA GLU A 31 -2.43 -6.31 -1.73
C GLU A 31 -2.29 -7.33 -2.86
N CYS A 32 -2.01 -8.58 -2.51
CA CYS A 32 -1.51 -9.55 -3.46
C CYS A 32 -2.64 -10.10 -4.32
N GLY A 33 -2.58 -9.82 -5.64
CA GLY A 33 -3.66 -10.15 -6.56
C GLY A 33 -4.92 -9.30 -6.38
N LYS A 34 -4.87 -8.24 -5.57
CA LYS A 34 -6.00 -7.32 -5.36
C LYS A 34 -5.73 -5.99 -6.04
N ALA A 35 -6.71 -5.53 -6.82
CA ALA A 35 -6.70 -4.21 -7.41
C ALA A 35 -6.80 -3.12 -6.31
N PRO A 36 -6.16 -1.96 -6.51
CA PRO A 36 -6.31 -0.83 -5.60
C PRO A 36 -7.78 -0.42 -5.49
N LYS A 37 -8.32 -0.50 -4.27
CA LYS A 37 -9.73 -0.19 -3.98
C LYS A 37 -9.98 1.31 -3.88
N HIS A 38 -8.99 2.09 -3.48
CA HIS A 38 -9.12 3.51 -3.26
C HIS A 38 -8.56 4.27 -4.46
N LYS A 39 -9.42 4.99 -5.16
CA LYS A 39 -9.05 5.82 -6.32
C LYS A 39 -9.06 7.28 -5.91
N CYS A 40 -8.10 8.06 -6.43
CA CYS A 40 -8.17 9.50 -6.32
C CYS A 40 -9.31 10.01 -7.22
N PRO A 41 -10.20 10.89 -6.74
CA PRO A 41 -11.25 11.46 -7.58
C PRO A 41 -10.73 12.55 -8.53
N TYR A 42 -9.51 13.05 -8.32
CA TYR A 42 -8.94 14.16 -9.08
C TYR A 42 -7.92 13.72 -10.13
N CYS A 43 -7.48 12.47 -10.10
CA CYS A 43 -6.50 11.95 -11.07
C CYS A 43 -6.59 10.42 -11.21
N LYS A 44 -5.74 9.85 -12.07
CA LYS A 44 -5.70 8.40 -12.31
C LYS A 44 -4.98 7.60 -11.22
N HIS A 45 -4.52 8.25 -10.14
CA HIS A 45 -3.80 7.57 -9.06
C HIS A 45 -4.73 6.67 -8.25
N GLN A 46 -4.24 5.47 -7.90
CA GLN A 46 -4.99 4.48 -7.14
C GLN A 46 -4.07 3.85 -6.10
N SER A 47 -4.61 3.60 -4.91
CA SER A 47 -3.91 2.97 -3.81
C SER A 47 -4.79 1.92 -3.15
N LYS A 48 -4.15 1.00 -2.45
CA LYS A 48 -4.82 -0.08 -1.73
C LYS A 48 -5.23 0.29 -0.31
N TYR A 49 -4.72 1.41 0.20
CA TYR A 49 -5.05 1.94 1.52
C TYR A 49 -5.68 3.33 1.41
N LYS A 50 -6.73 3.59 2.19
CA LYS A 50 -7.36 4.92 2.33
C LYS A 50 -6.33 5.98 2.73
N ALA A 51 -5.53 5.70 3.75
CA ALA A 51 -4.49 6.62 4.23
C ALA A 51 -3.47 7.03 3.15
N SER A 52 -3.18 6.14 2.19
CA SER A 52 -2.31 6.46 1.06
C SER A 52 -2.96 7.43 0.09
N ILE A 53 -4.26 7.27 -0.23
CA ILE A 53 -5.00 8.25 -1.04
C ILE A 53 -5.14 9.57 -0.30
N THR A 54 -5.43 9.56 1.01
CA THR A 54 -5.50 10.77 1.82
C THR A 54 -4.24 11.60 1.70
N LYS A 55 -3.08 10.98 1.95
CA LYS A 55 -1.78 11.65 1.81
C LYS A 55 -1.48 12.09 0.38
N HIS A 56 -1.86 11.28 -0.61
CA HIS A 56 -1.71 11.64 -2.01
C HIS A 56 -2.50 12.92 -2.34
N ILE A 57 -3.77 13.02 -1.90
CA ILE A 57 -4.60 14.20 -2.14
C ILE A 57 -3.99 15.43 -1.44
N THR A 58 -3.58 15.31 -0.18
CA THR A 58 -3.01 16.45 0.53
C THR A 58 -1.70 16.95 -0.07
N HIS A 59 -0.88 16.09 -0.67
CA HIS A 59 0.41 16.47 -1.25
C HIS A 59 0.33 16.84 -2.74
N VAL A 60 -0.50 16.16 -3.53
CA VAL A 60 -0.59 16.33 -4.99
C VAL A 60 -1.75 17.25 -5.38
N HIS A 61 -2.78 17.32 -4.54
CA HIS A 61 -3.97 18.15 -4.73
C HIS A 61 -4.22 19.09 -3.53
N PRO A 62 -3.22 19.88 -3.10
CA PRO A 62 -3.29 20.66 -1.86
C PRO A 62 -4.41 21.72 -1.85
N ASN A 63 -4.86 22.15 -3.04
CA ASN A 63 -5.91 23.16 -3.21
C ASN A 63 -7.29 22.57 -3.51
N LEU A 64 -7.45 21.24 -3.50
CA LEU A 64 -8.73 20.59 -3.76
C LEU A 64 -9.39 20.19 -2.43
N PRO A 65 -10.74 20.23 -2.36
CA PRO A 65 -11.47 19.84 -1.17
C PRO A 65 -11.17 18.36 -0.83
N PHE A 66 -11.21 18.02 0.46
CA PHE A 66 -10.97 16.64 0.85
C PHE A 66 -12.23 15.79 0.57
N PRO A 67 -12.17 14.77 -0.31
CA PRO A 67 -13.37 14.07 -0.79
C PRO A 67 -13.84 12.93 0.11
N PHE A 68 -13.06 12.56 1.13
CA PHE A 68 -13.43 11.49 2.06
C PHE A 68 -13.84 12.11 3.40
N PRO A 69 -15.13 12.15 3.74
CA PRO A 69 -15.54 12.57 5.09
C PRO A 69 -14.89 11.65 6.14
N ASN A 70 -14.54 12.23 7.29
CA ASN A 70 -14.14 11.45 8.47
C ASN A 70 -15.38 10.65 8.90
N ASP A 71 -15.29 9.33 8.74
CA ASP A 71 -16.18 8.35 9.35
C ASP A 71 -15.50 7.88 10.63
#